data_AF-A0A9E2PP37-F1
#
_entry.id   AF-A0A9E2PP37-F1
#
_cell.length_a   1.000
_cell.length_b   1.000
_cell.length_c   1.000
_cell.angle_alpha   90.00
_cell.angle_beta   90.00
_cell.angle_gamma   90.00
#
_symmetry.space_group_name_H-M   'P 1'
#
loop_
_entity.id
_entity.type
_entity.pdbx_description
1 polymer ?
#
loop_
_entity_poly.entity_id
_entity_poly.type
_entity_poly.pdbx_seq_one_letter_code
_entity_poly.pdbx_strand_id
1 'polypeptide(L)'
;MKQLFPKKGVQYRRGERQTVAARGEGGFPRATSAATKKQYLQCLILIALGFILPALAMAGAVPPPSPAVEFRQLERDIPSLYLINGLFLSTNQARQLAELQTGARRINDKAIQDMDRFLKDHQADLDRLLENKFSERGDYGKGRGNMGGDRRQGKQLLNVRREWQELSGRREKAIREVAEKTVALLTPAQRDIVDRFVPCFIPPGDFRNPERVGQAENNTSLGEKILARLREAPASRVEQGCEKALDLLVPYVMKERHKTLTQEEMQALRDDLGRSLDAMAQKIRVMSDADFELGKAELVKEVLCLEEQRGSRNQAKATKMTERYLLNPGVIDILCQRAGSPAGSKPAASKTALDGASLHEHGQSFRAARLMADLQVTPAQAKQLLPIVQAAVVDRKKMDDQADRERQEALAPYRALKTELANQQPTPKAEAAANRYHQQVKRLYEDNLVKAFHQYESQMDQVFSAVQVNYLVGKQEGKKAEWGAEKIGKETIRNLRRQAADLLDTAEKMNGIEFDKKKHDLCAQFVEAFRNQAGSNREEIDVAAETARAVAVLEQARKMGRNEYRRAKENLAAELCPRRRTPRPTTFGWKVVAGDSLEVLNPTTHVLFSAASLKLLQKRAVDSANGK
;
A
#
# COMPACT_ATOMS: atom_id res chain seq x y z
N MET A 1 53.55 -15.21 -10.25
CA MET A 1 54.02 -14.06 -11.05
C MET A 1 53.19 -12.83 -10.68
N LYS A 2 53.89 -11.76 -10.23
CA LYS A 2 53.64 -10.30 -10.34
C LYS A 2 52.18 -9.78 -10.21
N GLN A 3 51.84 -9.14 -9.08
CA GLN A 3 51.89 -7.67 -8.83
C GLN A 3 50.83 -6.86 -9.60
N LEU A 4 49.96 -6.13 -8.86
CA LEU A 4 49.80 -4.66 -8.92
C LEU A 4 48.50 -4.21 -8.23
N PHE A 5 48.61 -3.55 -7.07
CA PHE A 5 47.66 -2.54 -6.61
C PHE A 5 48.42 -1.43 -5.86
N PRO A 6 48.24 -0.14 -6.19
CA PRO A 6 48.96 0.94 -5.54
C PRO A 6 48.24 1.41 -4.27
N LYS A 7 49.03 1.63 -3.21
CA LYS A 7 48.65 2.35 -1.99
C LYS A 7 48.62 3.86 -2.29
N LYS A 8 47.51 4.54 -1.95
CA LYS A 8 47.51 6.01 -1.75
C LYS A 8 47.32 6.28 -0.26
N GLY A 9 48.35 6.89 0.33
CA GLY A 9 48.33 7.41 1.69
C GLY A 9 47.59 8.75 1.73
N VAL A 10 46.77 8.93 2.76
CA VAL A 10 46.16 10.21 3.13
C VAL A 10 46.78 10.64 4.45
N GLN A 11 47.51 11.75 4.42
CA GLN A 11 48.05 12.42 5.60
C GLN A 11 46.90 13.13 6.36
N TYR A 12 46.74 12.83 7.64
CA TYR A 12 45.91 13.61 8.55
C TYR A 12 46.77 14.69 9.23
N ARG A 13 46.40 15.97 9.03
CA ARG A 13 46.91 17.12 9.78
C ARG A 13 46.38 17.08 11.22
N ARG A 14 47.32 17.17 12.17
CA ARG A 14 47.11 17.24 13.61
C ARG A 14 46.85 18.71 13.99
N GLY A 15 45.65 19.02 14.48
CA GLY A 15 45.30 20.34 15.01
C GLY A 15 45.66 20.45 16.49
N GLU A 16 46.35 21.53 16.83
CA GLU A 16 46.78 21.93 18.17
C GLU A 16 45.59 22.24 19.08
N ARG A 17 45.65 21.74 20.33
CA ARG A 17 44.76 22.15 21.43
C ARG A 17 45.51 23.11 22.35
N GLN A 18 44.99 24.32 22.48
CA GLN A 18 45.40 25.29 23.49
C GLN A 18 44.92 24.83 24.87
N THR A 19 45.86 24.72 25.81
CA THR A 19 45.62 24.56 27.24
C THR A 19 45.57 25.94 27.91
N VAL A 20 44.43 26.29 28.50
CA VAL A 20 44.32 27.44 29.41
C VAL A 20 44.38 26.89 30.84
N ALA A 21 45.43 27.31 31.56
CA ALA A 21 45.62 27.04 32.97
C ALA A 21 44.82 28.04 33.81
N ALA A 22 44.04 27.55 34.77
CA ALA A 22 43.48 28.36 35.85
C ALA A 22 43.83 27.70 37.18
N ARG A 23 44.77 28.33 37.90
CA ARG A 23 45.06 28.09 39.32
C ARG A 23 43.94 28.75 40.15
N GLY A 24 43.34 27.99 41.05
CA GLY A 24 42.47 28.49 42.10
C GLY A 24 42.68 27.65 43.35
N GLU A 25 43.57 28.13 44.23
CA GLU A 25 43.76 27.59 45.58
C GLU A 25 42.61 28.10 46.46
N GLY A 26 41.77 27.19 46.95
CA GLY A 26 40.73 27.45 47.94
C GLY A 26 40.88 26.45 49.09
N GLY A 27 41.31 26.95 50.24
CA GLY A 27 41.55 26.15 51.44
C GLY A 27 40.28 25.49 51.99
N PHE A 28 40.37 24.20 52.29
CA PHE A 28 39.37 23.47 53.06
C PHE A 28 39.75 23.46 54.55
N PRO A 29 38.83 23.82 55.47
CA PRO A 29 39.06 23.63 56.90
C PRO A 29 38.87 22.16 57.30
N ARG A 30 39.82 21.65 58.10
CA ARG A 30 39.76 20.34 58.75
C ARG A 30 39.06 20.42 60.10
N ALA A 31 38.52 19.26 60.50
CA ALA A 31 38.00 18.85 61.81
C ALA A 31 36.51 19.09 62.09
N THR A 32 35.67 18.23 61.49
CA THR A 32 34.34 17.90 62.03
C THR A 32 34.39 16.52 62.67
N SER A 33 33.84 16.41 63.89
CA SER A 33 33.86 15.20 64.72
C SER A 33 33.15 14.02 64.03
N ALA A 34 33.41 12.80 64.48
CA ALA A 34 32.82 11.58 63.92
C ALA A 34 31.27 11.60 63.91
N ALA A 35 30.63 12.35 64.82
CA ALA A 35 29.19 12.54 64.86
C ALA A 35 28.66 13.34 63.67
N THR A 36 29.33 14.45 63.32
CA THR A 36 29.01 15.26 62.14
C THR A 36 29.21 14.50 60.84
N LYS A 37 30.21 13.62 60.73
CA LYS A 37 30.39 12.78 59.52
C LYS A 37 29.22 11.82 59.29
N LYS A 38 28.62 11.28 60.37
CA LYS A 38 27.46 10.38 60.28
C LYS A 38 26.20 11.12 59.83
N GLN A 39 25.98 12.34 60.34
CA GLN A 39 24.89 13.21 59.88
C GLN A 39 25.06 13.68 58.43
N TYR A 40 26.27 14.08 58.03
CA TYR A 40 26.54 14.44 56.63
C TYR A 40 26.37 13.26 55.67
N LEU A 41 26.76 12.04 56.07
CA LEU A 41 26.55 10.84 55.27
C LEU A 41 25.07 10.49 55.16
N GLN A 42 24.27 10.61 56.23
CA GLN A 42 22.82 10.43 56.17
C GLN A 42 22.14 11.48 55.29
N CYS A 43 22.52 12.76 55.40
CA CYS A 43 22.00 13.80 54.52
C CYS A 43 22.40 13.58 53.06
N LEU A 44 23.64 13.16 52.77
CA LEU A 44 24.08 12.81 51.42
C LEU A 44 23.34 11.60 50.86
N ILE A 45 23.07 10.58 51.68
CA ILE A 45 22.28 9.42 51.28
C ILE A 45 20.84 9.82 51.00
N LEU A 46 20.22 10.67 51.83
CA LEU A 46 18.85 11.15 51.63
C LEU A 46 18.73 12.09 50.43
N ILE A 47 19.73 12.94 50.18
CA ILE A 47 19.80 13.78 48.99
C ILE A 47 20.01 12.90 47.74
N ALA A 48 20.93 11.94 47.79
CA ALA A 48 21.16 11.00 46.69
C ALA A 48 19.91 10.14 46.41
N LEU A 49 19.24 9.61 47.42
CA LEU A 49 17.95 8.91 47.26
C LEU A 49 16.86 9.83 46.73
N GLY A 50 16.81 11.09 47.19
CA GLY A 50 15.90 12.13 46.70
C GLY A 50 16.12 12.51 45.24
N PHE A 51 17.34 12.34 44.69
CA PHE A 51 17.63 12.52 43.27
C PHE A 51 17.51 11.22 42.44
N ILE A 52 17.81 10.06 43.03
CA ILE A 52 17.77 8.75 42.35
C ILE A 52 16.32 8.25 42.18
N LEU A 53 15.43 8.47 43.15
CA LEU A 53 14.03 8.03 43.07
C LEU A 53 13.23 8.73 41.95
N PRO A 54 13.32 10.07 41.75
CA PRO A 54 12.70 10.73 40.61
C PRO A 54 13.35 10.36 39.28
N ALA A 55 14.67 10.13 39.24
CA ALA A 55 15.36 9.70 38.03
C ALA A 55 14.96 8.28 37.58
N LEU A 56 14.67 7.38 38.53
CA LEU A 56 14.10 6.05 38.27
C LEU A 56 12.60 6.11 37.90
N ALA A 57 11.83 7.05 38.45
CA ALA A 57 10.44 7.28 38.04
C ALA A 57 10.33 7.97 36.66
N MET A 58 11.33 8.76 36.29
CA MET A 58 11.50 9.38 34.96
C MET A 58 12.16 8.43 33.95
N ALA A 59 12.42 7.17 34.31
CA ALA A 59 12.88 6.13 33.39
C ALA A 59 11.76 5.75 32.39
N GLY A 60 11.49 6.67 31.47
CA GLY A 60 10.95 6.44 30.14
C GLY A 60 9.64 5.69 30.07
N ALA A 61 8.62 6.09 30.84
CA ALA A 61 7.25 5.71 30.50
C ALA A 61 6.98 6.20 29.07
N VAL A 62 7.00 5.26 28.11
CA VAL A 62 6.65 5.55 26.73
C VAL A 62 5.22 6.08 26.76
N PRO A 63 4.95 7.29 26.24
CA PRO A 63 3.60 7.80 26.24
C PRO A 63 2.69 6.79 25.54
N PRO A 64 1.44 6.59 26.01
CA PRO A 64 0.53 5.68 25.35
C PRO A 64 0.40 6.07 23.88
N PRO A 65 0.26 5.09 22.97
CA PRO A 65 0.06 5.39 21.56
C PRO A 65 -1.16 6.29 21.40
N SER A 66 -1.13 7.19 20.41
CA SER A 66 -2.30 8.00 20.12
C SER A 66 -3.50 7.09 19.77
N PRO A 67 -4.74 7.51 20.06
CA PRO A 67 -5.95 6.74 19.74
C PRO A 67 -5.99 6.21 18.31
N ALA A 68 -5.55 7.03 17.34
CA ALA A 68 -5.50 6.65 15.93
C ALA A 68 -4.46 5.55 15.63
N VAL A 69 -3.31 5.55 16.30
CA VAL A 69 -2.29 4.50 16.17
C VAL A 69 -2.80 3.19 16.76
N GLU A 70 -3.40 3.26 17.94
CA GLU A 70 -3.96 2.09 18.61
C GLU A 70 -5.12 1.48 17.82
N PHE A 71 -6.06 2.29 17.34
CA PHE A 71 -7.17 1.82 16.52
C PHE A 71 -6.68 1.07 15.27
N ARG A 72 -5.69 1.63 14.54
CA ARG A 72 -5.07 0.96 13.38
C ARG A 72 -4.37 -0.34 13.75
N GLN A 73 -3.83 -0.45 14.96
CA GLN A 73 -3.25 -1.69 15.44
C GLN A 73 -4.35 -2.73 15.72
N LEU A 74 -5.44 -2.35 16.39
CA LEU A 74 -6.58 -3.23 16.68
C LEU A 74 -7.26 -3.73 15.39
N GLU A 75 -7.44 -2.84 14.40
CA GLU A 75 -7.92 -3.18 13.06
C GLU A 75 -7.08 -4.27 12.38
N ARG A 76 -5.76 -4.29 12.61
CA ARG A 76 -4.88 -5.34 12.07
C ARG A 76 -4.89 -6.59 12.92
N ASP A 77 -4.99 -6.44 14.24
CA ASP A 77 -4.92 -7.54 15.20
C ASP A 77 -6.15 -8.45 15.14
N ILE A 78 -7.33 -7.88 15.00
CA ILE A 78 -8.59 -8.64 15.03
C ILE A 78 -8.64 -9.70 13.91
N PRO A 79 -8.43 -9.37 12.61
CA PRO A 79 -8.36 -10.38 11.55
C PRO A 79 -7.23 -11.39 11.76
N SER A 80 -6.06 -10.95 12.24
CA SER A 80 -4.96 -11.85 12.60
C SER A 80 -5.37 -12.86 13.67
N LEU A 81 -6.15 -12.43 14.66
CA LEU A 81 -6.63 -13.31 15.73
C LEU A 81 -7.66 -14.31 15.26
N TYR A 82 -8.59 -13.90 14.39
CA TYR A 82 -9.50 -14.87 13.74
C TYR A 82 -8.72 -15.95 12.99
N LEU A 83 -7.71 -15.56 12.21
CA LEU A 83 -6.87 -16.53 11.51
C LEU A 83 -6.13 -17.45 12.48
N ILE A 84 -5.45 -16.91 13.50
CA ILE A 84 -4.70 -17.72 14.47
C ILE A 84 -5.63 -18.66 15.26
N ASN A 85 -6.84 -18.22 15.59
CA ASN A 85 -7.85 -19.06 16.24
C ASN A 85 -8.31 -20.21 15.32
N GLY A 86 -8.52 -19.92 14.04
CA GLY A 86 -8.89 -20.93 13.05
C GLY A 86 -7.80 -21.97 12.76
N LEU A 87 -6.52 -21.67 13.05
CA LEU A 87 -5.41 -22.59 12.78
C LEU A 87 -5.19 -23.67 13.84
N PHE A 88 -5.78 -23.55 15.04
CA PHE A 88 -5.60 -24.49 16.16
C PHE A 88 -4.13 -24.91 16.37
N LEU A 89 -3.24 -23.92 16.48
CA LEU A 89 -1.80 -24.17 16.63
C LEU A 89 -1.51 -25.01 17.87
N SER A 90 -0.67 -26.04 17.74
CA SER A 90 -0.10 -26.73 18.90
C SER A 90 0.77 -25.77 19.72
N THR A 91 1.00 -26.08 21.00
CA THR A 91 1.88 -25.28 21.88
C THR A 91 3.28 -25.09 21.28
N ASN A 92 3.81 -26.13 20.61
CA ASN A 92 5.11 -26.04 19.93
C ASN A 92 5.04 -25.14 18.68
N GLN A 93 4.01 -25.26 17.85
CA GLN A 93 3.81 -24.37 16.70
C GLN A 93 3.63 -22.92 17.15
N ALA A 94 2.86 -22.66 18.20
CA ALA A 94 2.67 -21.32 18.76
C ALA A 94 4.01 -20.71 19.23
N ARG A 95 4.87 -21.52 19.87
CA ARG A 95 6.22 -21.11 20.29
C ARG A 95 7.09 -20.73 19.10
N GLN A 96 7.21 -21.62 18.11
CA GLN A 96 8.02 -21.37 16.92
C GLN A 96 7.50 -20.17 16.11
N LEU A 97 6.18 -20.01 16.03
CA LEU A 97 5.57 -18.85 15.37
C LEU A 97 5.90 -17.55 16.11
N ALA A 98 5.83 -17.53 17.44
CA ALA A 98 6.20 -16.35 18.24
C ALA A 98 7.68 -15.95 18.04
N GLU A 99 8.58 -16.93 17.92
CA GLU A 99 10.00 -16.69 17.61
C GLU A 99 10.18 -16.09 16.21
N LEU A 100 9.50 -16.64 15.19
CA LEU A 100 9.52 -16.11 13.83
C LEU A 100 8.94 -14.69 13.76
N GLN A 101 7.83 -14.42 14.45
CA GLN A 101 7.26 -13.07 14.56
C GLN A 101 8.22 -12.09 15.24
N THR A 102 8.92 -12.52 16.29
CA THR A 102 9.94 -11.70 16.95
C THR A 102 11.09 -11.37 16.00
N GLY A 103 11.51 -12.34 15.18
CA GLY A 103 12.48 -12.11 14.10
C GLY A 103 11.98 -11.10 13.05
N ALA A 104 10.75 -11.28 12.56
CA ALA A 104 10.11 -10.36 11.61
C ALA A 104 9.99 -8.93 12.18
N ARG A 105 9.66 -8.80 13.46
CA ARG A 105 9.63 -7.50 14.16
C ARG A 105 10.99 -6.82 14.16
N ARG A 106 12.07 -7.54 14.50
CA ARG A 106 13.44 -6.99 14.48
C ARG A 106 13.87 -6.53 13.08
N ILE A 107 13.50 -7.29 12.04
CA ILE A 107 13.74 -6.92 10.64
C ILE A 107 13.02 -5.61 10.30
N ASN A 108 11.75 -5.49 10.67
CA ASN A 108 10.97 -4.27 10.45
C ASN A 108 11.54 -3.08 11.22
N ASP A 109 11.86 -3.24 12.51
CA ASP A 109 12.42 -2.19 13.35
C ASP A 109 13.72 -1.63 12.77
N LYS A 110 14.63 -2.53 12.35
CA LYS A 110 15.89 -2.15 11.69
C LYS A 110 15.63 -1.43 10.37
N ALA A 111 14.74 -1.95 9.53
CA ALA A 111 14.44 -1.34 8.25
C ALA A 111 13.81 0.06 8.40
N ILE A 112 12.95 0.26 9.39
CA ILE A 112 12.39 1.58 9.72
C ILE A 112 13.51 2.56 10.11
N GLN A 113 14.45 2.13 10.96
CA GLN A 113 15.60 2.95 11.34
C GLN A 113 16.50 3.31 10.15
N ASP A 114 16.78 2.33 9.28
CA ASP A 114 17.59 2.52 8.07
C ASP A 114 16.90 3.48 7.09
N MET A 115 15.58 3.35 6.91
CA MET A 115 14.78 4.22 6.03
C MET A 115 14.64 5.65 6.59
N ASP A 116 14.45 5.81 7.90
CA ASP A 116 14.40 7.12 8.55
C ASP A 116 15.75 7.84 8.42
N ARG A 117 16.86 7.13 8.65
CA ARG A 117 18.20 7.66 8.44
C ARG A 117 18.40 8.09 6.99
N PHE A 118 18.03 7.24 6.04
CA PHE A 118 18.11 7.55 4.62
C PHE A 118 17.34 8.82 4.25
N LEU A 119 16.11 8.98 4.75
CA LEU A 119 15.32 10.18 4.48
C LEU A 119 15.98 11.44 5.05
N LYS A 120 16.53 11.38 6.26
CA LYS A 120 17.27 12.49 6.87
C LYS A 120 18.51 12.86 6.07
N ASP A 121 19.30 11.86 5.67
CA ASP A 121 20.55 12.05 4.93
C ASP A 121 20.29 12.64 3.53
N HIS A 122 19.15 12.32 2.91
CA HIS A 122 18.78 12.78 1.58
C HIS A 122 17.68 13.84 1.54
N GLN A 123 17.30 14.42 2.68
CA GLN A 123 16.19 15.37 2.74
C GLN A 123 16.42 16.57 1.83
N ALA A 124 17.61 17.18 1.88
CA ALA A 124 17.95 18.32 1.03
C ALA A 124 17.96 17.97 -0.47
N ASP A 125 18.39 16.76 -0.82
CA ASP A 125 18.36 16.27 -2.21
C ASP A 125 16.94 16.05 -2.70
N LEU A 126 16.07 15.53 -1.83
CA LEU A 126 14.64 15.35 -2.08
C LEU A 126 13.90 16.69 -2.18
N ASP A 127 14.25 17.67 -1.34
CA ASP A 127 13.66 19.01 -1.40
C ASP A 127 14.10 19.72 -2.68
N ARG A 128 15.40 19.73 -3.01
CA ARG A 128 15.91 20.26 -4.29
C ARG A 128 15.27 19.59 -5.50
N LEU A 129 14.98 18.29 -5.40
CA LEU A 129 14.24 17.52 -6.38
C LEU A 129 12.84 18.09 -6.64
N LEU A 130 12.12 18.36 -5.56
CA LEU A 130 10.77 18.92 -5.61
C LEU A 130 10.83 20.32 -6.20
N GLU A 131 11.88 21.09 -5.90
CA GLU A 131 12.07 22.44 -6.45
C GLU A 131 12.43 22.42 -7.93
N ASN A 132 13.46 21.67 -8.33
CA ASN A 132 13.96 21.64 -9.71
C ASN A 132 12.93 21.09 -10.69
N LYS A 133 12.17 20.05 -10.32
CA LYS A 133 11.08 19.55 -11.17
C LYS A 133 9.95 20.55 -11.37
N PHE A 134 9.78 21.50 -10.46
CA PHE A 134 8.83 22.59 -10.61
C PHE A 134 9.39 23.76 -11.41
N SER A 135 10.69 24.06 -11.33
CA SER A 135 11.31 25.21 -11.97
C SER A 135 11.88 24.96 -13.38
N GLU A 136 12.36 23.76 -13.70
CA GLU A 136 13.16 23.46 -14.92
C GLU A 136 12.40 23.47 -16.28
N ARG A 137 11.22 24.07 -16.41
CA ARG A 137 10.42 23.93 -17.66
C ARG A 137 10.11 25.18 -18.48
N GLY A 138 10.66 26.34 -18.15
CA GLY A 138 10.39 27.58 -18.91
C GLY A 138 11.16 27.79 -20.22
N ASP A 139 12.09 26.90 -20.61
CA ASP A 139 12.94 27.15 -21.79
C ASP A 139 13.14 25.90 -22.68
N TYR A 140 12.04 25.40 -23.25
CA TYR A 140 12.09 24.39 -24.32
C TYR A 140 12.57 24.95 -25.67
N GLY A 141 12.94 26.24 -25.73
CA GLY A 141 13.12 26.96 -26.98
C GLY A 141 14.54 26.90 -27.53
N LYS A 142 15.57 27.32 -26.79
CA LYS A 142 16.85 27.67 -27.42
C LYS A 142 18.05 27.52 -26.50
N GLY A 143 18.56 26.30 -26.35
CA GLY A 143 19.87 26.13 -25.73
C GLY A 143 20.34 24.69 -25.59
N ARG A 144 20.91 24.10 -26.65
CA ARG A 144 21.76 22.90 -26.53
C ARG A 144 23.06 23.15 -25.72
N GLY A 145 23.23 24.35 -25.16
CA GLY A 145 24.51 24.85 -24.65
C GLY A 145 24.60 25.02 -23.14
N ASN A 146 24.05 24.13 -22.29
CA ASN A 146 24.68 23.79 -21.00
C ASN A 146 24.03 22.57 -20.30
N MET A 147 23.83 21.45 -21.00
CA MET A 147 23.25 20.21 -20.42
C MET A 147 24.16 19.48 -19.38
N GLY A 148 25.26 20.11 -18.93
CA GLY A 148 26.20 19.50 -17.99
C GLY A 148 25.69 19.47 -16.54
N GLY A 149 24.92 20.48 -16.12
CA GLY A 149 24.37 20.60 -14.77
C GLY A 149 23.24 19.60 -14.48
N ASP A 150 22.22 19.59 -15.35
CA ASP A 150 21.03 18.74 -15.20
C ASP A 150 21.35 17.25 -15.24
N ARG A 151 22.37 16.84 -16.00
CA ARG A 151 22.81 15.45 -16.05
C ARG A 151 23.40 14.97 -14.72
N ARG A 152 24.09 15.84 -13.97
CA ARG A 152 24.65 15.48 -12.65
C ARG A 152 23.55 15.37 -11.62
N GLN A 153 22.64 16.35 -11.59
CA GLN A 153 21.50 16.32 -10.68
C GLN A 153 20.64 15.10 -10.97
N GLY A 154 20.18 14.89 -12.21
CA GLY A 154 19.41 13.72 -12.61
C GLY A 154 20.03 12.38 -12.22
N LYS A 155 21.36 12.24 -12.29
CA LYS A 155 22.08 11.05 -11.81
C LYS A 155 21.98 10.86 -10.30
N GLN A 156 22.16 11.93 -9.51
CA GLN A 156 22.00 11.87 -8.06
C GLN A 156 20.60 11.38 -7.67
N LEU A 157 19.56 11.80 -8.38
CA LEU A 157 18.16 11.41 -8.09
C LEU A 157 17.89 9.94 -8.40
N LEU A 158 18.46 9.47 -9.50
CA LEU A 158 18.40 8.05 -9.87
C LEU A 158 19.14 7.20 -8.83
N ASN A 159 20.21 7.71 -8.24
CA ASN A 159 20.92 7.03 -7.15
C ASN A 159 20.08 7.01 -5.86
N VAL A 160 19.57 8.14 -5.39
CA VAL A 160 18.69 8.22 -4.21
C VAL A 160 17.48 7.29 -4.38
N ARG A 161 16.83 7.32 -5.55
CA ARG A 161 15.71 6.40 -5.83
C ARG A 161 16.12 4.93 -5.79
N ARG A 162 17.28 4.59 -6.36
CA ARG A 162 17.79 3.21 -6.39
C ARG A 162 18.10 2.73 -4.98
N GLU A 163 18.80 3.52 -4.19
CA GLU A 163 19.13 3.20 -2.80
C GLU A 163 17.88 2.98 -1.94
N TRP A 164 16.86 3.83 -2.11
CA TRP A 164 15.55 3.64 -1.48
C TRP A 164 14.87 2.31 -1.88
N GLN A 165 14.91 1.99 -3.18
CA GLN A 165 14.35 0.73 -3.71
C GLN A 165 15.11 -0.48 -3.18
N GLU A 166 16.44 -0.39 -3.08
CA GLU A 166 17.29 -1.45 -2.53
C GLU A 166 17.05 -1.64 -1.02
N LEU A 167 16.88 -0.56 -0.24
CA LEU A 167 16.52 -0.64 1.18
C LEU A 167 15.14 -1.31 1.37
N SER A 168 14.14 -0.84 0.62
CA SER A 168 12.78 -1.40 0.67
C SER A 168 12.75 -2.86 0.22
N GLY A 169 13.47 -3.20 -0.85
CA GLY A 169 13.56 -4.56 -1.40
C GLY A 169 14.27 -5.54 -0.47
N ARG A 170 15.31 -5.09 0.26
CA ARG A 170 15.97 -5.90 1.30
C ARG A 170 15.01 -6.26 2.43
N ARG A 171 14.23 -5.29 2.91
CA ARG A 171 13.20 -5.52 3.93
C ARG A 171 12.15 -6.51 3.44
N GLU A 172 11.57 -6.28 2.26
CA GLU A 172 10.52 -7.14 1.69
C GLU A 172 11.01 -8.57 1.52
N LYS A 173 12.22 -8.75 1.00
CA LYS A 173 12.85 -10.08 0.84
C LYS A 173 13.01 -10.78 2.19
N ALA A 174 13.56 -10.09 3.20
CA ALA A 174 13.78 -10.68 4.52
C ALA A 174 12.47 -11.06 5.23
N ILE A 175 11.41 -10.25 5.10
CA ILE A 175 10.09 -10.59 5.65
C ILE A 175 9.47 -11.78 4.89
N ARG A 176 9.61 -11.82 3.56
CA ARG A 176 9.14 -12.94 2.74
C ARG A 176 9.80 -14.26 3.14
N GLU A 177 11.10 -14.26 3.38
CA GLU A 177 11.84 -15.44 3.87
C GLU A 177 11.31 -15.92 5.24
N VAL A 178 10.95 -15.01 6.15
CA VAL A 178 10.32 -15.38 7.43
C VAL A 178 8.89 -15.91 7.22
N ALA A 179 8.15 -15.35 6.27
CA ALA A 179 6.82 -15.82 5.92
C ALA A 179 6.86 -17.23 5.29
N GLU A 180 7.82 -17.52 4.42
CA GLU A 180 8.02 -18.86 3.86
C GLU A 180 8.34 -19.90 4.94
N LYS A 181 9.22 -19.57 5.90
CA LYS A 181 9.48 -20.41 7.08
C LYS A 181 8.22 -20.63 7.92
N THR A 182 7.40 -19.61 8.06
CA THR A 182 6.14 -19.69 8.79
C THR A 182 5.14 -20.58 8.07
N VAL A 183 5.03 -20.53 6.74
CA VAL A 183 4.19 -21.45 5.96
C VAL A 183 4.68 -22.90 6.09
N ALA A 184 6.00 -23.11 6.11
CA ALA A 184 6.60 -24.43 6.29
C ALA A 184 6.27 -25.05 7.67
N LEU A 185 6.07 -24.24 8.70
CA LEU A 185 5.65 -24.65 10.05
C LEU A 185 4.21 -25.19 10.10
N LEU A 186 3.37 -24.79 9.14
CA LEU A 186 1.96 -25.16 9.10
C LEU A 186 1.76 -26.54 8.47
N THR A 187 0.78 -27.29 8.97
CA THR A 187 0.29 -28.52 8.33
C THR A 187 -0.39 -28.22 6.99
N PRO A 188 -0.54 -29.20 6.09
CA PRO A 188 -1.28 -29.00 4.83
C PRO A 188 -2.67 -28.38 5.02
N ALA A 189 -3.47 -28.89 5.96
CA ALA A 189 -4.78 -28.34 6.31
C ALA A 189 -4.70 -26.86 6.77
N GLN A 190 -3.73 -26.54 7.64
CA GLN A 190 -3.49 -25.16 8.09
C GLN A 190 -3.10 -24.23 6.94
N ARG A 191 -2.31 -24.71 5.96
CA ARG A 191 -1.97 -23.94 4.77
C ARG A 191 -3.18 -23.67 3.88
N ASP A 192 -4.09 -24.63 3.73
CA ASP A 192 -5.36 -24.43 3.01
C ASP A 192 -6.25 -23.38 3.70
N ILE A 193 -6.31 -23.38 5.04
CA ILE A 193 -6.97 -22.31 5.81
C ILE A 193 -6.35 -20.94 5.48
N VAL A 194 -5.01 -20.82 5.51
CA VAL A 194 -4.32 -19.55 5.19
C VAL A 194 -4.56 -19.11 3.75
N ASP A 195 -4.58 -20.04 2.80
CA ASP A 195 -4.82 -19.73 1.39
C ASP A 195 -6.26 -19.24 1.14
N ARG A 196 -7.24 -19.83 1.82
CA ARG A 196 -8.66 -19.47 1.70
C ARG A 196 -9.06 -18.29 2.59
N PHE A 197 -8.20 -17.88 3.52
CA PHE A 197 -8.51 -16.80 4.46
C PHE A 197 -8.86 -15.49 3.73
N VAL A 198 -10.09 -15.04 3.92
CA VAL A 198 -10.56 -13.70 3.51
C VAL A 198 -10.47 -12.81 4.74
N PRO A 199 -9.56 -11.82 4.76
CA PRO A 199 -9.38 -10.98 5.92
C PRO A 199 -10.53 -9.98 6.02
N CYS A 200 -11.49 -10.29 6.87
CA CYS A 200 -12.65 -9.45 7.15
C CYS A 200 -12.60 -9.04 8.62
N PHE A 201 -13.13 -7.86 8.93
CA PHE A 201 -13.17 -7.40 10.32
C PHE A 201 -14.05 -8.31 11.18
N ILE A 202 -15.27 -8.61 10.70
CA ILE A 202 -16.11 -9.69 11.22
C ILE A 202 -16.31 -10.72 10.10
N PRO A 203 -15.90 -11.97 10.32
CA PRO A 203 -16.20 -13.08 9.45
C PRO A 203 -17.67 -13.33 9.12
N PRO A 204 -18.00 -13.71 7.87
CA PRO A 204 -19.35 -14.14 7.53
C PRO A 204 -19.70 -15.53 8.09
N GLY A 205 -18.68 -16.34 8.45
CA GLY A 205 -18.85 -17.67 9.04
C GLY A 205 -18.47 -17.70 10.53
N ASP A 206 -19.05 -18.66 11.27
CA ASP A 206 -18.75 -18.81 12.70
C ASP A 206 -17.40 -19.50 12.93
N PHE A 207 -16.36 -18.70 13.18
CA PHE A 207 -15.03 -19.20 13.55
C PHE A 207 -14.94 -19.75 14.98
N ARG A 208 -16.03 -19.71 15.78
CA ARG A 208 -16.08 -20.44 17.07
C ARG A 208 -16.19 -21.93 16.88
N ASN A 209 -16.77 -22.33 15.75
CA ASN A 209 -16.87 -23.71 15.33
C ASN A 209 -16.44 -23.77 13.87
N PRO A 210 -15.16 -23.45 13.57
CA PRO A 210 -14.69 -23.51 12.20
C PRO A 210 -14.98 -24.94 11.77
N GLU A 211 -15.87 -25.13 10.79
CA GLU A 211 -16.16 -26.44 10.21
C GLU A 211 -14.82 -27.12 10.06
N ARG A 212 -14.56 -28.15 10.90
CA ARG A 212 -13.21 -28.52 11.30
C ARG A 212 -12.36 -28.76 10.05
N VAL A 213 -11.62 -27.74 9.59
CA VAL A 213 -10.90 -27.76 8.31
C VAL A 213 -9.70 -28.73 8.36
N GLY A 214 -9.45 -29.35 9.52
CA GLY A 214 -8.54 -30.49 9.69
C GLY A 214 -9.17 -31.76 10.28
N GLN A 215 -10.51 -31.83 10.43
CA GLN A 215 -11.20 -33.09 10.75
C GLN A 215 -12.19 -33.54 9.67
N ALA A 216 -12.55 -32.66 8.74
CA ALA A 216 -13.17 -33.08 7.48
C ALA A 216 -12.23 -33.95 6.63
N GLU A 217 -10.90 -33.82 6.80
CA GLU A 217 -9.91 -34.71 6.16
C GLU A 217 -10.10 -36.19 6.53
N ASN A 218 -10.82 -36.50 7.62
CA ASN A 218 -11.13 -37.86 8.03
C ASN A 218 -12.62 -38.22 7.94
N ASN A 219 -13.48 -37.36 7.38
CA ASN A 219 -14.81 -37.85 6.98
C ASN A 219 -14.74 -38.51 5.60
N THR A 220 -13.73 -39.36 5.42
CA THR A 220 -13.62 -40.34 4.34
C THR A 220 -14.77 -41.33 4.38
N SER A 221 -15.64 -41.32 5.40
CA SER A 221 -16.74 -42.28 5.55
C SER A 221 -17.63 -42.44 4.32
N LEU A 222 -17.90 -41.36 3.56
CA LEU A 222 -18.63 -41.47 2.29
C LEU A 222 -17.80 -42.21 1.24
N GLY A 223 -16.54 -41.81 1.06
CA GLY A 223 -15.61 -42.46 0.14
C GLY A 223 -15.34 -43.92 0.51
N GLU A 224 -15.16 -44.23 1.80
CA GLU A 224 -14.94 -45.58 2.31
C GLU A 224 -16.14 -46.47 2.04
N LYS A 225 -17.38 -45.98 2.28
CA LYS A 225 -18.61 -46.70 1.93
C LYS A 225 -18.72 -46.95 0.43
N ILE A 226 -18.29 -46.00 -0.39
CA ILE A 226 -18.28 -46.14 -1.85
C ILE A 226 -17.26 -47.20 -2.27
N LEU A 227 -16.03 -47.14 -1.77
CA LEU A 227 -14.99 -48.12 -2.09
C LEU A 227 -15.39 -49.53 -1.62
N ALA A 228 -15.97 -49.67 -0.42
CA ALA A 228 -16.46 -50.96 0.08
C ALA A 228 -17.55 -51.54 -0.83
N ARG A 229 -18.52 -50.72 -1.26
CA ARG A 229 -19.56 -51.14 -2.22
C ARG A 229 -18.99 -51.51 -3.59
N LEU A 230 -17.97 -50.80 -4.07
CA LEU A 230 -17.31 -51.11 -5.34
C LEU A 230 -16.52 -52.42 -5.25
N ARG A 231 -15.90 -52.72 -4.11
CA ARG A 231 -15.19 -53.97 -3.86
C ARG A 231 -16.14 -55.18 -3.86
N GLU A 232 -17.32 -55.03 -3.25
CA GLU A 232 -18.37 -56.07 -3.19
C GLU A 232 -19.13 -56.23 -4.51
N ALA A 233 -19.03 -55.28 -5.44
CA ALA A 233 -19.79 -55.31 -6.69
C ALA A 233 -19.33 -56.48 -7.59
N PRO A 234 -20.28 -57.24 -8.18
CA PRO A 234 -19.96 -58.24 -9.20
C PRO A 234 -19.23 -57.60 -10.38
N ALA A 235 -18.33 -58.34 -11.04
CA ALA A 235 -17.54 -57.82 -12.16
C ALA A 235 -18.39 -57.16 -13.26
N SER A 236 -19.56 -57.71 -13.55
CA SER A 236 -20.51 -57.18 -14.54
C SER A 236 -21.20 -55.87 -14.15
N ARG A 237 -21.04 -55.41 -12.90
CA ARG A 237 -21.70 -54.21 -12.36
C ARG A 237 -20.74 -53.14 -11.86
N VAL A 238 -19.43 -53.36 -11.94
CA VAL A 238 -18.44 -52.40 -11.42
C VAL A 238 -18.54 -51.06 -12.12
N GLU A 239 -18.64 -51.04 -13.45
CA GLU A 239 -18.77 -49.82 -14.25
C GLU A 239 -20.01 -48.99 -13.84
N GLN A 240 -21.16 -49.65 -13.69
CA GLN A 240 -22.37 -49.00 -13.16
C GLN A 240 -22.19 -48.51 -11.72
N GLY A 241 -21.39 -49.21 -10.91
CA GLY A 241 -21.01 -48.80 -9.57
C GLY A 241 -20.16 -47.53 -9.57
N CYS A 242 -19.20 -47.42 -10.48
CA CYS A 242 -18.36 -46.22 -10.66
C CYS A 242 -19.21 -45.01 -11.05
N GLU A 243 -20.14 -45.14 -11.99
CA GLU A 243 -21.05 -44.04 -12.36
C GLU A 243 -21.90 -43.55 -11.18
N LYS A 244 -22.47 -44.47 -10.40
CA LYS A 244 -23.22 -44.10 -9.18
C LYS A 244 -22.32 -43.48 -8.11
N ALA A 245 -21.07 -43.91 -8.02
CA ALA A 245 -20.09 -43.30 -7.13
C ALA A 245 -19.80 -41.86 -7.54
N LEU A 246 -19.66 -41.58 -8.85
CA LEU A 246 -19.45 -40.23 -9.38
C LEU A 246 -20.62 -39.30 -9.07
N ASP A 247 -21.86 -39.78 -9.19
CA ASP A 247 -23.06 -38.99 -8.84
C ASP A 247 -23.07 -38.53 -7.38
N LEU A 248 -22.40 -39.26 -6.48
CA LEU A 248 -22.26 -38.91 -5.06
C LEU A 248 -20.99 -38.08 -4.80
N LEU A 249 -19.88 -38.42 -5.46
CA LEU A 249 -18.57 -37.82 -5.21
C LEU A 249 -18.42 -36.44 -5.84
N VAL A 250 -19.00 -36.19 -7.02
CA VAL A 250 -18.89 -34.87 -7.67
C VAL A 250 -19.54 -33.76 -6.80
N PRO A 251 -20.80 -33.89 -6.33
CA PRO A 251 -21.39 -32.90 -5.43
C PRO A 251 -20.62 -32.76 -4.11
N TYR A 252 -20.11 -33.87 -3.58
CA TYR A 252 -19.30 -33.88 -2.36
C TYR A 252 -18.03 -33.05 -2.54
N VAL A 253 -17.28 -33.27 -3.62
CA VAL A 253 -16.04 -32.54 -3.93
C VAL A 253 -16.33 -31.07 -4.23
N MET A 254 -17.44 -30.74 -4.89
CA MET A 254 -17.85 -29.35 -5.12
C MET A 254 -18.15 -28.61 -3.82
N LYS A 255 -18.87 -29.27 -2.90
CA LYS A 255 -19.19 -28.72 -1.57
C LYS A 255 -17.92 -28.48 -0.76
N GLU A 256 -17.03 -29.47 -0.68
CA GLU A 256 -15.72 -29.39 -0.01
C GLU A 256 -14.79 -28.32 -0.63
N ARG A 257 -14.92 -28.04 -1.93
CA ARG A 257 -14.16 -27.00 -2.63
C ARG A 257 -14.76 -25.61 -2.46
N HIS A 258 -15.97 -25.48 -1.88
CA HIS A 258 -16.77 -24.25 -1.87
C HIS A 258 -16.77 -23.52 -3.23
N LYS A 259 -16.79 -24.29 -4.33
CA LYS A 259 -16.74 -23.76 -5.69
C LYS A 259 -18.03 -24.09 -6.43
N THR A 260 -18.66 -23.07 -6.97
CA THR A 260 -19.56 -23.20 -8.11
C THR A 260 -18.70 -23.37 -9.37
N LEU A 261 -18.75 -24.58 -9.94
CA LEU A 261 -18.06 -24.91 -11.19
C LEU A 261 -18.98 -24.65 -12.38
N THR A 262 -18.41 -24.26 -13.52
CA THR A 262 -19.15 -24.26 -14.79
C THR A 262 -19.50 -25.69 -15.21
N GLN A 263 -20.41 -25.88 -16.17
CA GLN A 263 -20.70 -27.23 -16.68
C GLN A 263 -19.45 -27.92 -17.25
N GLU A 264 -18.60 -27.18 -17.96
CA GLU A 264 -17.34 -27.70 -18.51
C GLU A 264 -16.38 -28.14 -17.39
N GLU A 265 -16.22 -27.32 -16.35
CA GLU A 265 -15.39 -27.66 -15.19
C GLU A 265 -15.94 -28.85 -14.39
N MET A 266 -17.27 -28.99 -14.34
CA MET A 266 -17.94 -30.11 -13.68
C MET A 266 -17.73 -31.43 -14.46
N GLN A 267 -17.83 -31.39 -15.79
CA GLN A 267 -17.57 -32.55 -16.63
C GLN A 267 -16.10 -32.98 -16.52
N ALA A 268 -15.16 -32.03 -16.57
CA ALA A 268 -13.75 -32.32 -16.39
C ALA A 268 -13.46 -32.95 -15.02
N LEU A 269 -14.10 -32.46 -13.94
CA LEU A 269 -13.99 -33.06 -12.61
C LEU A 269 -14.55 -34.49 -12.57
N ARG A 270 -15.68 -34.73 -13.27
CA ARG A 270 -16.29 -36.06 -13.35
C ARG A 270 -15.38 -37.04 -14.09
N ASP A 271 -14.80 -36.63 -15.22
CA ASP A 271 -13.89 -37.46 -16.02
C ASP A 271 -12.60 -37.80 -15.25
N ASP A 272 -12.06 -36.84 -14.50
CA ASP A 272 -10.88 -37.05 -13.64
C ASP A 272 -11.19 -38.04 -12.51
N LEU A 273 -12.30 -37.84 -11.79
CA LEU A 273 -12.72 -38.75 -10.73
C LEU A 273 -13.05 -40.15 -11.28
N GLY A 274 -13.63 -40.24 -12.48
CA GLY A 274 -14.00 -41.50 -13.12
C GLY A 274 -12.78 -42.36 -13.39
N ARG A 275 -11.76 -41.78 -14.05
CA ARG A 275 -10.48 -42.45 -14.29
C ARG A 275 -9.82 -42.92 -12.99
N SER A 276 -9.86 -42.10 -11.94
CA SER A 276 -9.30 -42.44 -10.63
C SER A 276 -10.06 -43.57 -9.95
N LEU A 277 -11.40 -43.55 -10.00
CA LEU A 277 -12.26 -44.61 -9.45
C LEU A 277 -12.10 -45.93 -10.19
N ASP A 278 -11.99 -45.93 -11.52
CA ASP A 278 -11.82 -47.16 -12.29
C ASP A 278 -10.49 -47.86 -11.94
N ALA A 279 -9.41 -47.08 -11.87
CA ALA A 279 -8.12 -47.58 -11.41
C ALA A 279 -8.20 -48.12 -9.97
N MET A 280 -8.89 -47.39 -9.08
CA MET A 280 -9.05 -47.79 -7.69
C MET A 280 -9.90 -49.05 -7.54
N ALA A 281 -10.99 -49.18 -8.31
CA ALA A 281 -11.89 -50.32 -8.26
C ALA A 281 -11.17 -51.62 -8.62
N GLN A 282 -10.24 -51.58 -9.58
CA GLN A 282 -9.40 -52.73 -9.90
C GLN A 282 -8.42 -53.05 -8.76
N LYS A 283 -7.75 -52.02 -8.22
CA LYS A 283 -6.80 -52.14 -7.10
C LYS A 283 -7.44 -52.74 -5.85
N ILE A 284 -8.59 -52.22 -5.43
CA ILE A 284 -9.27 -52.69 -4.22
C ILE A 284 -9.91 -54.05 -4.36
N ARG A 285 -10.11 -54.61 -5.57
CA ARG A 285 -10.69 -55.96 -5.71
C ARG A 285 -9.65 -57.07 -5.56
N VAL A 286 -8.37 -56.75 -5.76
CA VAL A 286 -7.26 -57.70 -5.61
C VAL A 286 -6.57 -57.65 -4.25
N MET A 287 -6.84 -56.61 -3.44
CA MET A 287 -6.31 -56.50 -2.07
C MET A 287 -6.93 -57.55 -1.14
N SER A 288 -6.22 -57.97 -0.09
CA SER A 288 -6.83 -58.76 0.98
C SER A 288 -7.83 -57.92 1.79
N ASP A 289 -8.76 -58.56 2.50
CA ASP A 289 -9.73 -57.84 3.35
C ASP A 289 -9.02 -57.06 4.46
N ALA A 290 -7.97 -57.63 5.06
CA ALA A 290 -7.16 -56.98 6.08
C ALA A 290 -6.45 -55.74 5.55
N ASP A 291 -5.83 -55.82 4.37
CA ASP A 291 -5.14 -54.67 3.76
C ASP A 291 -6.13 -53.58 3.34
N PHE A 292 -7.31 -53.96 2.84
CA PHE A 292 -8.35 -53.01 2.48
C PHE A 292 -8.86 -52.26 3.71
N GLU A 293 -9.19 -52.96 4.79
CA GLU A 293 -9.68 -52.33 6.02
C GLU A 293 -8.63 -51.41 6.66
N LEU A 294 -7.34 -51.78 6.60
CA LEU A 294 -6.24 -50.92 7.07
C LEU A 294 -5.96 -49.73 6.14
N GLY A 295 -6.17 -49.87 4.83
CA GLY A 295 -5.78 -48.90 3.81
C GLY A 295 -6.91 -48.02 3.23
N LYS A 296 -8.19 -48.32 3.50
CA LYS A 296 -9.32 -47.66 2.83
C LYS A 296 -9.36 -46.15 2.97
N ALA A 297 -8.95 -45.60 4.12
CA ALA A 297 -8.89 -44.15 4.32
C ALA A 297 -7.88 -43.47 3.38
N GLU A 298 -6.71 -44.09 3.18
CA GLU A 298 -5.67 -43.60 2.26
C GLU A 298 -6.10 -43.77 0.79
N LEU A 299 -6.75 -44.88 0.45
CA LEU A 299 -7.29 -45.11 -0.89
C LEU A 299 -8.35 -44.05 -1.28
N VAL A 300 -9.17 -43.59 -0.34
CA VAL A 300 -10.13 -42.50 -0.57
C VAL A 300 -9.42 -41.18 -0.88
N LYS A 301 -8.32 -40.87 -0.17
CA LYS A 301 -7.54 -39.65 -0.42
C LYS A 301 -6.90 -39.66 -1.81
N GLU A 302 -6.39 -40.82 -2.23
CA GLU A 302 -5.85 -41.08 -3.57
C GLU A 302 -6.93 -40.83 -4.65
N VAL A 303 -8.13 -41.40 -4.48
CA VAL A 303 -9.25 -41.23 -5.42
C VAL A 303 -9.70 -39.78 -5.54
N LEU A 304 -9.87 -39.09 -4.41
CA LEU A 304 -10.38 -37.73 -4.39
C LEU A 304 -9.34 -36.68 -4.87
N CYS A 305 -8.11 -37.10 -5.15
CA CYS A 305 -6.98 -36.26 -5.55
C CYS A 305 -6.82 -35.03 -4.63
N LEU A 306 -7.09 -35.20 -3.32
CA LEU A 306 -7.11 -34.10 -2.36
C LEU A 306 -5.72 -33.58 -2.02
N GLU A 307 -4.69 -34.42 -2.14
CA GLU A 307 -3.34 -34.12 -1.63
C GLU A 307 -2.44 -33.35 -2.60
N GLU A 308 -2.48 -33.60 -3.92
CA GLU A 308 -1.39 -33.13 -4.80
C GLU A 308 -1.66 -31.81 -5.56
N GLN A 309 -2.92 -31.44 -5.84
CA GLN A 309 -3.20 -30.24 -6.65
C GLN A 309 -3.47 -28.95 -5.85
N ARG A 310 -3.70 -29.03 -4.53
CA ARG A 310 -4.02 -27.86 -3.70
C ARG A 310 -2.81 -27.22 -3.03
N GLY A 311 -1.82 -28.00 -2.61
CA GLY A 311 -0.67 -27.51 -1.84
C GLY A 311 0.29 -26.58 -2.61
N SER A 312 0.34 -26.68 -3.95
CA SER A 312 1.30 -25.94 -4.79
C SER A 312 0.72 -24.68 -5.43
N ARG A 313 -0.57 -24.68 -5.80
CA ARG A 313 -1.11 -23.69 -6.77
C ARG A 313 -1.13 -22.24 -6.28
N ASN A 314 -0.91 -21.97 -4.99
CA ASN A 314 -0.87 -20.60 -4.48
C ASN A 314 0.07 -20.38 -3.29
N GLN A 315 1.22 -21.05 -3.24
CA GLN A 315 2.24 -20.79 -2.21
C GLN A 315 2.54 -19.29 -2.07
N ALA A 316 2.59 -18.55 -3.17
CA ALA A 316 2.76 -17.09 -3.16
C ALA A 316 1.63 -16.33 -2.43
N LYS A 317 0.37 -16.77 -2.57
CA LYS A 317 -0.79 -16.18 -1.86
C LYS A 317 -0.73 -16.51 -0.37
N ALA A 318 -0.47 -17.77 -0.02
CA ALA A 318 -0.31 -18.19 1.37
C ALA A 318 0.85 -17.46 2.07
N THR A 319 2.00 -17.31 1.40
CA THR A 319 3.14 -16.50 1.89
C THR A 319 2.73 -15.05 2.11
N LYS A 320 1.96 -14.45 1.18
CA LYS A 320 1.48 -13.06 1.32
C LYS A 320 0.47 -12.89 2.47
N MET A 321 -0.43 -13.84 2.68
CA MET A 321 -1.35 -13.83 3.82
C MET A 321 -0.60 -14.01 5.14
N THR A 322 0.40 -14.88 5.13
CA THR A 322 1.29 -15.11 6.27
C THR A 322 2.07 -13.84 6.63
N GLU A 323 2.69 -13.18 5.66
CA GLU A 323 3.38 -11.90 5.83
C GLU A 323 2.46 -10.84 6.47
N ARG A 324 1.20 -10.80 6.06
CA ARG A 324 0.27 -9.75 6.48
C ARG A 324 -0.40 -10.01 7.83
N TYR A 325 -0.83 -11.25 8.07
CA TYR A 325 -1.71 -11.59 9.20
C TYR A 325 -1.02 -12.48 10.24
N LEU A 326 -0.28 -13.51 9.81
CA LEU A 326 0.44 -14.39 10.74
C LEU A 326 1.78 -13.82 11.22
N LEU A 327 2.32 -12.80 10.57
CA LEU A 327 3.50 -12.06 11.04
C LEU A 327 3.13 -10.69 11.64
N ASN A 328 1.86 -10.50 12.02
CA ASN A 328 1.43 -9.27 12.68
C ASN A 328 2.03 -9.19 14.10
N PRO A 329 2.79 -8.13 14.45
CA PRO A 329 3.40 -8.03 15.78
C PRO A 329 2.40 -7.86 16.93
N GLY A 330 1.17 -7.40 16.68
CA GLY A 330 0.19 -7.13 17.74
C GLY A 330 -0.46 -8.38 18.36
N VAL A 331 -0.12 -9.57 17.85
CA VAL A 331 -0.59 -10.87 18.35
C VAL A 331 0.54 -11.73 18.95
N ILE A 332 1.79 -11.22 19.01
CA ILE A 332 2.94 -11.95 19.59
C ILE A 332 2.64 -12.41 21.03
N ASP A 333 2.11 -11.50 21.86
CA ASP A 333 1.84 -11.78 23.27
C ASP A 333 0.87 -12.96 23.45
N ILE A 334 -0.12 -13.05 22.56
CA ILE A 334 -1.14 -14.09 22.57
C ILE A 334 -0.54 -15.44 22.15
N LEU A 335 0.39 -15.44 21.18
CA LEU A 335 1.12 -16.65 20.82
C LEU A 335 2.06 -17.11 21.95
N CYS A 336 2.75 -16.19 22.62
CA CYS A 336 3.58 -16.50 23.78
C CYS A 336 2.75 -17.11 24.91
N GLN A 337 1.57 -16.56 25.20
CA GLN A 337 0.63 -17.10 26.17
C GLN A 337 0.20 -18.53 25.80
N ARG A 338 -0.14 -18.77 24.53
CA ARG A 338 -0.52 -20.11 24.02
C ARG A 338 0.64 -21.10 24.00
N ALA A 339 1.88 -20.62 23.88
CA ALA A 339 3.09 -21.42 23.94
C ALA A 339 3.44 -21.90 25.37
N GLY A 340 2.66 -21.47 26.38
CA GLY A 340 2.92 -21.74 27.80
C GLY A 340 4.19 -21.05 28.30
N SER A 341 4.74 -20.11 27.55
CA SER A 341 5.86 -19.30 28.01
C SER A 341 5.33 -18.34 29.08
N PRO A 342 5.95 -18.26 30.28
CA PRO A 342 5.60 -17.22 31.23
C PRO A 342 5.70 -15.90 30.48
N ALA A 343 4.73 -15.00 30.68
CA ALA A 343 4.65 -13.72 29.98
C ALA A 343 5.94 -12.91 30.19
N GLY A 344 6.97 -13.25 29.42
CA GLY A 344 8.32 -12.75 29.56
C GLY A 344 8.26 -11.31 29.13
N SER A 345 8.48 -10.42 30.10
CA SER A 345 8.61 -8.98 29.95
C SER A 345 7.81 -8.43 28.77
N LYS A 346 6.49 -8.18 28.99
CA LYS A 346 5.57 -7.47 28.08
C LYS A 346 6.38 -6.68 27.05
N PRO A 347 6.51 -7.20 25.82
CA PRO A 347 7.60 -6.79 24.94
C PRO A 347 7.53 -5.29 24.82
N ALA A 348 8.60 -4.62 25.26
CA ALA A 348 8.64 -3.17 25.39
C ALA A 348 7.94 -2.57 24.17
N ALA A 349 6.84 -1.85 24.41
CA ALA A 349 6.03 -1.27 23.36
C ALA A 349 6.99 -0.65 22.35
N SER A 350 6.96 -1.13 21.12
CA SER A 350 7.96 -0.78 20.11
C SER A 350 7.99 0.75 20.05
N LYS A 351 9.09 1.35 20.54
CA LYS A 351 9.39 2.78 20.35
C LYS A 351 9.44 3.12 18.84
N THR A 352 9.56 2.08 18.00
CA THR A 352 9.50 2.08 16.53
C THR A 352 8.10 2.16 15.92
N ALA A 353 7.05 2.39 16.72
CA ALA A 353 5.91 3.19 16.24
C ALA A 353 6.31 4.66 15.96
N LEU A 354 7.63 4.95 15.88
CA LEU A 354 8.25 5.98 15.05
C LEU A 354 7.33 6.35 13.89
N ASP A 355 7.03 7.62 13.88
CA ASP A 355 5.96 8.30 13.18
C ASP A 355 5.96 7.97 11.68
N GLY A 356 5.41 6.83 11.28
CA GLY A 356 5.24 6.45 9.88
C GLY A 356 4.47 7.51 9.09
N ALA A 357 3.82 8.45 9.79
CA ALA A 357 3.29 9.68 9.25
C ALA A 357 4.35 10.51 8.51
N SER A 358 5.57 10.67 9.03
CA SER A 358 6.62 11.47 8.40
C SER A 358 7.07 10.84 7.08
N LEU A 359 7.34 9.53 7.09
CA LEU A 359 7.74 8.77 5.90
C LEU A 359 6.63 8.77 4.83
N HIS A 360 5.38 8.69 5.28
CA HIS A 360 4.20 8.79 4.43
C HIS A 360 4.01 10.20 3.86
N GLU A 361 4.24 11.27 4.63
CA GLU A 361 4.15 12.67 4.21
C GLU A 361 5.21 12.97 3.13
N HIS A 362 6.47 12.61 3.36
CA HIS A 362 7.54 12.76 2.35
C HIS A 362 7.20 11.99 1.07
N GLY A 363 6.72 10.75 1.21
CA GLY A 363 6.27 9.94 0.09
C GLY A 363 5.06 10.52 -0.65
N GLN A 364 4.16 11.24 0.04
CA GLN A 364 3.05 11.97 -0.59
C GLN A 364 3.55 13.20 -1.34
N SER A 365 4.44 14.00 -0.76
CA SER A 365 5.04 15.18 -1.41
C SER A 365 5.76 14.83 -2.70
N PHE A 366 6.56 13.76 -2.68
CA PHE A 366 7.22 13.26 -3.89
C PHE A 366 6.22 12.80 -4.96
N ARG A 367 5.18 12.06 -4.58
CA ARG A 367 4.12 11.63 -5.51
C ARG A 367 3.35 12.82 -6.09
N ALA A 368 3.02 13.80 -5.26
CA ALA A 368 2.35 15.04 -5.67
C ALA A 368 3.18 15.81 -6.67
N ALA A 369 4.46 16.06 -6.38
CA ALA A 369 5.31 16.79 -7.29
C ALA A 369 5.55 16.07 -8.62
N ARG A 370 5.78 14.75 -8.57
CA ARG A 370 5.89 13.96 -9.79
C ARG A 370 4.61 14.05 -10.62
N LEU A 371 3.45 13.91 -9.98
CA LEU A 371 2.16 13.97 -10.67
C LEU A 371 1.94 15.34 -11.33
N MET A 372 2.17 16.43 -10.59
CA MET A 372 2.05 17.80 -11.13
C MET A 372 3.02 18.05 -12.30
N ALA A 373 4.25 17.57 -12.20
CA ALA A 373 5.25 17.68 -13.27
C ALA A 373 4.89 16.83 -14.50
N ASP A 374 4.31 15.65 -14.29
CA ASP A 374 3.84 14.75 -15.36
C ASP A 374 2.61 15.33 -16.08
N LEU A 375 1.68 15.93 -15.33
CA LEU A 375 0.55 16.69 -15.86
C LEU A 375 0.97 18.02 -16.49
N GLN A 376 2.18 18.49 -16.18
CA GLN A 376 2.71 19.78 -16.61
C GLN A 376 1.85 20.98 -16.20
N VAL A 377 1.31 20.97 -14.99
CA VAL A 377 0.39 22.02 -14.51
C VAL A 377 1.00 23.42 -14.67
N THR A 378 0.32 24.29 -15.42
CA THR A 378 0.76 25.67 -15.63
C THR A 378 0.47 26.54 -14.41
N PRO A 379 1.11 27.70 -14.24
CA PRO A 379 0.76 28.64 -13.17
C PRO A 379 -0.70 29.12 -13.23
N ALA A 380 -1.26 29.32 -14.43
CA ALA A 380 -2.67 29.67 -14.61
C ALA A 380 -3.61 28.54 -14.16
N GLN A 381 -3.34 27.29 -14.57
CA GLN A 381 -4.06 26.11 -14.08
C GLN A 381 -3.89 25.97 -12.57
N ALA A 382 -2.69 26.20 -12.03
CA ALA A 382 -2.44 26.11 -10.60
C ALA A 382 -3.28 27.10 -9.79
N LYS A 383 -3.43 28.34 -10.29
CA LYS A 383 -4.29 29.37 -9.68
C LYS A 383 -5.77 28.95 -9.67
N GLN A 384 -6.26 28.32 -10.75
CA GLN A 384 -7.64 27.80 -10.84
C GLN A 384 -7.86 26.57 -9.96
N LEU A 385 -6.87 25.67 -9.88
CA LEU A 385 -6.91 24.46 -9.05
C LEU A 385 -6.81 24.76 -7.56
N LEU A 386 -6.13 25.85 -7.18
CA LEU A 386 -5.86 26.17 -5.78
C LEU A 386 -7.12 26.18 -4.89
N PRO A 387 -8.20 26.92 -5.21
CA PRO A 387 -9.42 26.90 -4.40
C PRO A 387 -10.10 25.52 -4.37
N ILE A 388 -10.06 24.76 -5.47
CA ILE A 388 -10.64 23.41 -5.57
C ILE A 388 -9.90 22.45 -4.62
N VAL A 389 -8.57 22.42 -4.71
CA VAL A 389 -7.73 21.56 -3.87
C VAL A 389 -7.77 21.99 -2.41
N GLN A 390 -7.86 23.29 -2.13
CA GLN A 390 -8.02 23.79 -0.77
C GLN A 390 -9.33 23.32 -0.14
N ALA A 391 -10.45 23.43 -0.85
CA ALA A 391 -11.76 22.94 -0.40
C ALA A 391 -11.72 21.42 -0.16
N ALA A 392 -11.14 20.66 -1.10
CA ALA A 392 -10.97 19.21 -0.96
C ALA A 392 -10.13 18.83 0.28
N VAL A 393 -9.05 19.56 0.57
CA VAL A 393 -8.21 19.34 1.76
C VAL A 393 -8.96 19.68 3.05
N VAL A 394 -9.79 20.73 3.06
CA VAL A 394 -10.63 21.08 4.22
C VAL A 394 -11.68 20.01 4.50
N ASP A 395 -12.41 19.56 3.48
CA ASP A 395 -13.41 18.50 3.64
C ASP A 395 -12.77 17.18 4.06
N ARG A 396 -11.60 16.87 3.51
CA ARG A 396 -10.81 15.74 3.95
C ARG A 396 -10.47 15.81 5.43
N LYS A 397 -9.95 16.94 5.88
CA LYS A 397 -9.61 17.16 7.28
C LYS A 397 -10.85 17.02 8.16
N LYS A 398 -11.99 17.59 7.76
CA LYS A 398 -13.27 17.44 8.47
C LYS A 398 -13.69 15.97 8.60
N MET A 399 -13.54 15.18 7.53
CA MET A 399 -13.83 13.73 7.55
C MET A 399 -12.82 12.95 8.40
N ASP A 400 -11.53 13.29 8.35
CA ASP A 400 -10.48 12.69 9.18
C ASP A 400 -10.72 13.01 10.67
N ASP A 401 -11.06 14.25 11.01
CA ASP A 401 -11.41 14.67 12.37
C ASP A 401 -12.67 13.94 12.88
N GLN A 402 -13.67 13.75 12.02
CA GLN A 402 -14.86 12.95 12.35
C GLN A 402 -14.52 11.47 12.53
N ALA A 403 -13.73 10.89 11.64
CA ALA A 403 -13.28 9.51 11.74
C ALA A 403 -12.43 9.30 13.00
N ASP A 404 -11.59 10.25 13.40
CA ASP A 404 -10.78 10.16 14.61
C ASP A 404 -11.65 10.14 15.88
N ARG A 405 -12.76 10.89 15.91
CA ARG A 405 -13.75 10.78 17.00
C ARG A 405 -14.40 9.39 17.05
N GLU A 406 -14.88 8.89 15.91
CA GLU A 406 -15.47 7.54 15.83
C GLU A 406 -14.47 6.46 16.23
N ARG A 407 -13.21 6.57 15.78
CA ARG A 407 -12.11 5.66 16.15
C ARG A 407 -11.84 5.68 17.65
N GLN A 408 -11.85 6.87 18.27
CA GLN A 408 -11.65 7.01 19.70
C GLN A 408 -12.76 6.31 20.49
N GLU A 409 -14.02 6.46 20.06
CA GLU A 409 -15.15 5.75 20.66
C GLU A 409 -15.09 4.23 20.41
N ALA A 410 -14.60 3.81 19.24
CA ALA A 410 -14.45 2.42 18.85
C ALA A 410 -13.38 1.65 19.65
N LEU A 411 -12.43 2.34 20.29
CA LEU A 411 -11.34 1.70 21.02
C LEU A 411 -11.84 0.71 22.09
N ALA A 412 -12.87 1.09 22.86
CA ALA A 412 -13.37 0.23 23.93
C ALA A 412 -14.01 -1.07 23.37
N PRO A 413 -14.95 -1.03 22.41
CA PRO A 413 -15.46 -2.23 21.74
C PRO A 413 -14.37 -3.09 21.08
N TYR A 414 -13.40 -2.47 20.39
CA TYR A 414 -12.33 -3.22 19.72
C TYR A 414 -11.39 -3.91 20.73
N ARG A 415 -11.05 -3.24 21.84
CA ARG A 415 -10.26 -3.86 22.92
C ARG A 415 -11.01 -5.04 23.53
N ALA A 416 -12.30 -4.89 23.82
CA ALA A 416 -13.13 -5.98 24.34
C ALA A 416 -13.13 -7.18 23.39
N LEU A 417 -13.39 -6.95 22.09
CA LEU A 417 -13.33 -8.00 21.09
C LEU A 417 -11.94 -8.64 20.97
N LYS A 418 -10.87 -7.85 20.97
CA LYS A 418 -9.48 -8.38 20.96
C LYS A 418 -9.21 -9.28 22.16
N THR A 419 -9.64 -8.88 23.36
CA THR A 419 -9.48 -9.68 24.59
C THR A 419 -10.27 -10.98 24.51
N GLU A 420 -11.52 -10.93 24.05
CA GLU A 420 -12.34 -12.13 23.86
C GLU A 420 -11.75 -13.08 22.81
N LEU A 421 -11.24 -12.54 21.68
CA LEU A 421 -10.55 -13.32 20.65
C LEU A 421 -9.24 -13.92 21.14
N ALA A 422 -8.47 -13.20 21.97
CA ALA A 422 -7.25 -13.72 22.59
C ALA A 422 -7.56 -14.97 23.44
N ASN A 423 -8.68 -14.93 24.17
CA ASN A 423 -9.22 -16.00 25.00
C ASN A 423 -10.02 -17.06 24.21
N GLN A 424 -10.11 -16.93 22.88
CA GLN A 424 -10.87 -17.85 22.00
C GLN A 424 -12.37 -17.93 22.31
N GLN A 425 -12.96 -16.87 22.86
CA GLN A 425 -14.37 -16.81 23.25
C GLN A 425 -15.04 -15.49 22.80
N PRO A 426 -15.06 -15.16 21.50
CA PRO A 426 -15.77 -13.97 21.02
C PRO A 426 -17.27 -14.09 21.26
N THR A 427 -17.88 -13.04 21.79
CA THR A 427 -19.31 -12.93 22.00
C THR A 427 -19.97 -12.19 20.84
N PRO A 428 -21.20 -12.56 20.43
CA PRO A 428 -21.94 -11.81 19.40
C PRO A 428 -22.12 -10.33 19.76
N LYS A 429 -22.19 -10.02 21.05
CA LYS A 429 -22.32 -8.65 21.56
C LYS A 429 -21.05 -7.82 21.28
N ALA A 430 -19.86 -8.34 21.58
CA ALA A 430 -18.62 -7.64 21.31
C ALA A 430 -18.36 -7.49 19.81
N GLU A 431 -18.63 -8.53 19.02
CA GLU A 431 -18.54 -8.50 17.56
C GLU A 431 -19.47 -7.44 16.96
N ALA A 432 -20.75 -7.43 17.35
CA ALA A 432 -21.71 -6.44 16.86
C ALA A 432 -21.33 -5.01 17.26
N ALA A 433 -20.85 -4.81 18.49
CA ALA A 433 -20.42 -3.50 18.97
C ALA A 433 -19.21 -2.97 18.18
N ALA A 434 -18.18 -3.80 17.97
CA ALA A 434 -17.01 -3.41 17.19
C ALA A 434 -17.36 -3.18 15.72
N ASN A 435 -18.17 -4.07 15.12
CA ASN A 435 -18.58 -3.96 13.72
C ASN A 435 -19.38 -2.69 13.45
N ARG A 436 -20.25 -2.27 14.37
CA ARG A 436 -21.00 -1.02 14.23
C ARG A 436 -20.07 0.16 13.97
N TYR A 437 -19.04 0.33 14.80
CA TYR A 437 -18.05 1.40 14.64
C TYR A 437 -17.20 1.21 13.38
N HIS A 438 -16.82 -0.02 13.06
CA HIS A 438 -16.11 -0.33 11.82
C HIS A 438 -16.88 0.15 10.59
N GLN A 439 -18.18 -0.18 10.51
CA GLN A 439 -19.05 0.27 9.42
C GLN A 439 -19.28 1.77 9.44
N GLN A 440 -19.34 2.43 10.61
CA GLN A 440 -19.45 3.89 10.70
C GLN A 440 -18.20 4.57 10.11
N VAL A 441 -17.00 4.15 10.51
CA VAL A 441 -15.74 4.68 9.95
C VAL A 441 -15.66 4.42 8.45
N LYS A 442 -16.04 3.22 8.00
CA LYS A 442 -16.10 2.85 6.58
C LYS A 442 -17.01 3.78 5.78
N ARG A 443 -18.26 4.01 6.23
CA ARG A 443 -19.21 4.93 5.59
C ARG A 443 -18.70 6.37 5.49
N LEU A 444 -17.94 6.86 6.48
CA LEU A 444 -17.35 8.20 6.40
C LEU A 444 -16.43 8.35 5.17
N TYR A 445 -15.64 7.32 4.85
CA TYR A 445 -14.74 7.36 3.72
C TYR A 445 -15.42 6.99 2.40
N GLU A 446 -16.20 5.90 2.37
CA GLU A 446 -16.81 5.37 1.15
C GLU A 446 -18.02 6.17 0.67
N ASP A 447 -18.83 6.72 1.58
CA ASP A 447 -19.99 7.50 1.19
C ASP A 447 -19.67 8.99 1.21
N ASN A 448 -19.21 9.51 2.35
CA ASN A 448 -19.17 10.96 2.54
C ASN A 448 -17.97 11.60 1.83
N LEU A 449 -16.76 11.07 2.04
CA LEU A 449 -15.55 11.63 1.43
C LEU A 449 -15.56 11.44 -0.10
N VAL A 450 -15.98 10.27 -0.56
CA VAL A 450 -16.13 9.97 -2.00
C VAL A 450 -17.12 10.94 -2.66
N LYS A 451 -18.32 11.14 -2.09
CA LYS A 451 -19.31 12.07 -2.65
C LYS A 451 -18.77 13.49 -2.70
N ALA A 452 -18.08 13.95 -1.66
CA ALA A 452 -17.46 15.27 -1.63
C ALA A 452 -16.40 15.41 -2.74
N PHE A 453 -15.52 14.42 -2.89
CA PHE A 453 -14.43 14.51 -3.86
C PHE A 453 -14.90 14.36 -5.32
N HIS A 454 -16.02 13.69 -5.58
CA HIS A 454 -16.61 13.62 -6.92
C HIS A 454 -16.90 15.04 -7.50
N GLN A 455 -17.36 15.95 -6.64
CA GLN A 455 -17.60 17.34 -7.02
C GLN A 455 -16.29 18.05 -7.36
N TYR A 456 -15.25 17.87 -6.55
CA TYR A 456 -13.93 18.45 -6.80
C TYR A 456 -13.24 17.86 -8.03
N GLU A 457 -13.41 16.56 -8.31
CA GLU A 457 -12.93 15.94 -9.56
C GLU A 457 -13.58 16.58 -10.77
N SER A 458 -14.90 16.79 -10.73
CA SER A 458 -15.64 17.41 -11.83
C SER A 458 -15.18 18.84 -12.10
N GLN A 459 -14.95 19.63 -11.04
CA GLN A 459 -14.41 20.99 -11.17
C GLN A 459 -12.95 20.98 -11.69
N MET A 460 -12.13 20.04 -11.22
CA MET A 460 -10.74 19.91 -11.64
C MET A 460 -10.62 19.50 -13.11
N ASP A 461 -11.48 18.60 -13.59
CA ASP A 461 -11.52 18.17 -15.00
C ASP A 461 -11.87 19.32 -15.95
N GLN A 462 -12.58 20.35 -15.48
CA GLN A 462 -12.84 21.57 -16.25
C GLN A 462 -11.60 22.47 -16.38
N VAL A 463 -10.60 22.32 -15.50
CA VAL A 463 -9.33 23.08 -15.55
C VAL A 463 -8.30 22.37 -16.42
N PHE A 464 -8.33 21.04 -16.47
CA PHE A 464 -7.40 20.24 -17.25
C PHE A 464 -7.84 20.07 -18.71
N SER A 465 -6.86 19.89 -19.60
CA SER A 465 -7.13 19.45 -20.98
C SER A 465 -7.54 17.98 -20.99
N ALA A 466 -8.23 17.56 -22.05
CA ALA A 466 -8.71 16.19 -22.19
C ALA A 466 -7.58 15.14 -22.08
N VAL A 467 -6.37 15.46 -22.56
CA VAL A 467 -5.22 14.54 -22.44
C VAL A 467 -4.64 14.52 -21.03
N GLN A 468 -4.63 15.63 -20.31
CA GLN A 468 -4.27 15.64 -18.88
C GLN A 468 -5.27 14.79 -18.09
N VAL A 469 -6.57 14.90 -18.37
CA VAL A 469 -7.61 14.07 -17.76
C VAL A 469 -7.41 12.59 -18.10
N ASN A 470 -7.15 12.25 -19.37
CA ASN A 470 -6.88 10.87 -19.80
C ASN A 470 -5.63 10.28 -19.13
N TYR A 471 -4.58 11.09 -18.91
CA TYR A 471 -3.39 10.66 -18.18
C TYR A 471 -3.71 10.25 -16.74
N LEU A 472 -4.67 10.91 -16.10
CA LEU A 472 -5.12 10.55 -14.75
C LEU A 472 -5.96 9.27 -14.74
N VAL A 473 -6.67 8.96 -15.82
CA VAL A 473 -7.45 7.72 -15.99
C VAL A 473 -6.53 6.53 -16.28
N GLY A 474 -5.59 6.67 -17.23
CA GLY A 474 -4.72 5.58 -17.68
C GLY A 474 -3.76 4.99 -16.64
N LYS A 475 -3.61 5.62 -15.46
CA LYS A 475 -2.83 5.07 -14.34
C LYS A 475 -3.56 3.98 -13.53
N GLN A 476 -4.74 3.56 -13.96
CA GLN A 476 -5.61 2.67 -13.19
C GLN A 476 -5.47 1.18 -13.53
N GLU A 477 -5.06 0.85 -14.76
CA GLU A 477 -5.10 -0.51 -15.29
C GLU A 477 -3.85 -1.35 -14.94
N GLY A 478 -3.50 -1.46 -13.66
CA GLY A 478 -2.60 -2.50 -13.13
C GLY A 478 -1.13 -2.55 -13.61
N LYS A 479 -0.29 -3.16 -12.77
CA LYS A 479 1.19 -3.10 -12.80
C LYS A 479 1.92 -3.52 -14.09
N LYS A 480 1.26 -4.07 -15.12
CA LYS A 480 1.92 -4.52 -16.37
C LYS A 480 1.66 -3.59 -17.58
N ALA A 481 0.54 -2.88 -17.64
CA ALA A 481 0.28 -1.87 -18.69
C ALA A 481 0.88 -0.49 -18.35
N GLU A 482 1.19 -0.25 -17.07
CA GLU A 482 1.58 1.04 -16.52
C GLU A 482 2.80 1.71 -17.17
N TRP A 483 3.86 0.97 -17.53
CA TRP A 483 5.07 1.62 -18.07
C TRP A 483 4.90 2.11 -19.50
N GLY A 484 4.19 1.35 -20.34
CA GLY A 484 3.87 1.72 -21.72
C GLY A 484 2.89 2.89 -21.76
N ALA A 485 1.76 2.75 -21.05
CA ALA A 485 0.71 3.76 -21.01
C ALA A 485 1.19 5.08 -20.37
N GLU A 486 2.00 5.03 -19.30
CA GLU A 486 2.54 6.23 -18.66
C GLU A 486 3.48 6.99 -19.60
N LYS A 487 4.35 6.29 -20.35
CA LYS A 487 5.28 6.93 -21.29
C LYS A 487 4.52 7.54 -22.47
N ILE A 488 3.56 6.81 -23.03
CA ILE A 488 2.69 7.27 -24.11
C ILE A 488 1.93 8.52 -23.67
N GLY A 489 1.24 8.47 -22.53
CA GLY A 489 0.46 9.60 -22.03
C GLY A 489 1.29 10.88 -21.84
N LYS A 490 2.50 10.78 -21.27
CA LYS A 490 3.40 11.94 -21.12
C LYS A 490 3.84 12.52 -22.45
N GLU A 491 4.18 11.66 -23.41
CA GLU A 491 4.62 12.09 -24.72
C GLU A 491 3.47 12.73 -25.51
N THR A 492 2.26 12.19 -25.38
CA THR A 492 1.04 12.79 -25.93
C THR A 492 0.81 14.19 -25.38
N ILE A 493 0.87 14.40 -24.05
CA ILE A 493 0.74 15.76 -23.46
C ILE A 493 1.79 16.71 -24.05
N ARG A 494 3.04 16.27 -24.19
CA ARG A 494 4.13 17.11 -24.74
C ARG A 494 3.92 17.46 -26.21
N ASN A 495 3.57 16.47 -27.03
CA ASN A 495 3.39 16.67 -28.48
C ASN A 495 2.23 17.62 -28.76
N LEU A 496 1.15 17.50 -28.00
CA LEU A 496 0.00 18.39 -28.14
C LEU A 496 0.31 19.83 -27.71
N ARG A 497 1.06 20.00 -26.62
CA ARG A 497 1.55 21.33 -26.25
C ARG A 497 2.48 21.93 -27.28
N ARG A 498 3.31 21.12 -27.92
CA ARG A 498 4.17 21.58 -29.03
C ARG A 498 3.31 22.04 -30.22
N GLN A 499 2.32 21.25 -30.63
CA GLN A 499 1.38 21.63 -31.70
C GLN A 499 0.63 22.92 -31.38
N ALA A 500 0.17 23.09 -30.12
CA ALA A 500 -0.46 24.33 -29.67
C ALA A 500 0.50 25.54 -29.72
N ALA A 501 1.75 25.34 -29.31
CA ALA A 501 2.80 26.35 -29.39
C ALA A 501 3.15 26.74 -30.84
N ASP A 502 3.14 25.78 -31.76
CA ASP A 502 3.37 26.00 -33.20
C ASP A 502 2.20 26.76 -33.83
N LEU A 503 0.97 26.47 -33.40
CA LEU A 503 -0.23 27.22 -33.81
C LEU A 503 -0.17 28.67 -33.30
N LEU A 504 0.24 28.91 -32.06
CA LEU A 504 0.45 30.26 -31.52
C LEU A 504 1.50 31.04 -32.31
N ASP A 505 2.64 30.42 -32.66
CA ASP A 505 3.68 31.06 -33.48
C ASP A 505 3.21 31.35 -34.91
N THR A 506 2.39 30.46 -35.48
CA THR A 506 1.77 30.67 -36.78
C THR A 506 0.83 31.88 -36.73
N ALA A 507 -0.01 31.95 -35.69
CA ALA A 507 -0.94 33.06 -35.48
C ALA A 507 -0.22 34.39 -35.19
N GLU A 508 0.90 34.40 -34.47
CA GLU A 508 1.72 35.60 -34.21
C GLU A 508 2.26 36.21 -35.52
N LYS A 509 2.70 35.38 -36.45
CA LYS A 509 3.35 35.81 -37.72
C LYS A 509 2.37 36.32 -38.78
N MET A 510 1.08 36.01 -38.65
CA MET A 510 0.05 36.47 -39.60
C MET A 510 -0.17 37.98 -39.50
N ASN A 511 -0.48 38.63 -40.63
CA ASN A 511 -1.00 39.99 -40.59
C ASN A 511 -2.44 39.98 -40.03
N GLY A 512 -2.94 41.14 -39.58
CA GLY A 512 -4.25 41.22 -38.91
C GLY A 512 -5.42 40.73 -39.78
N ILE A 513 -5.45 41.12 -41.05
CA ILE A 513 -6.52 40.75 -42.00
C ILE A 513 -6.53 39.23 -42.23
N GLU A 514 -5.36 38.63 -42.41
CA GLU A 514 -5.22 37.19 -42.59
C GLU A 514 -5.63 36.42 -41.33
N PHE A 515 -5.19 36.90 -40.16
CA PHE A 515 -5.56 36.29 -38.88
C PHE A 515 -7.07 36.30 -38.68
N ASP A 516 -7.75 37.44 -38.89
CA ASP A 516 -9.20 37.53 -38.70
C ASP A 516 -9.97 36.62 -39.67
N LYS A 517 -9.48 36.45 -40.90
CA LYS A 517 -10.06 35.53 -41.88
C LYS A 517 -9.85 34.06 -41.52
N LYS A 518 -8.70 33.69 -40.93
CA LYS A 518 -8.29 32.28 -40.75
C LYS A 518 -8.39 31.74 -39.32
N LYS A 519 -8.52 32.59 -38.30
CA LYS A 519 -8.43 32.16 -36.88
C LYS A 519 -9.41 31.04 -36.51
N HIS A 520 -10.64 31.11 -37.00
CA HIS A 520 -11.65 30.07 -36.76
C HIS A 520 -11.27 28.73 -37.40
N ASP A 521 -10.87 28.74 -38.68
CA ASP A 521 -10.47 27.53 -39.40
C ASP A 521 -9.23 26.88 -38.80
N LEU A 522 -8.23 27.67 -38.42
CA LEU A 522 -7.00 27.19 -37.77
C LEU A 522 -7.31 26.50 -36.43
N CYS A 523 -8.16 27.13 -35.60
CA CYS A 523 -8.57 26.55 -34.33
C CYS A 523 -9.42 25.30 -34.54
N ALA A 524 -10.37 25.30 -35.48
CA ALA A 524 -11.20 24.14 -35.79
C ALA A 524 -10.36 22.94 -36.25
N GLN A 525 -9.41 23.16 -37.17
CA GLN A 525 -8.48 22.13 -37.64
C GLN A 525 -7.63 21.57 -36.50
N PHE A 526 -7.13 22.43 -35.60
CA PHE A 526 -6.36 22.00 -34.46
C PHE A 526 -7.19 21.16 -33.46
N VAL A 527 -8.41 21.61 -33.13
CA VAL A 527 -9.33 20.89 -32.23
C VAL A 527 -9.73 19.54 -32.84
N GLU A 528 -10.00 19.49 -34.14
CA GLU A 528 -10.31 18.25 -34.86
C GLU A 528 -9.12 17.28 -34.90
N ALA A 529 -7.92 17.78 -35.21
CA ALA A 529 -6.71 16.97 -35.18
C ALA A 529 -6.47 16.37 -33.79
N PHE A 530 -6.70 17.15 -32.73
CA PHE A 530 -6.65 16.67 -31.36
C PHE A 530 -7.71 15.60 -31.07
N ARG A 531 -8.96 15.86 -31.46
CA ARG A 531 -10.09 14.94 -31.26
C ARG A 531 -9.76 13.59 -31.89
N ASN A 532 -9.24 13.59 -33.11
CA ASN A 532 -8.83 12.37 -33.81
C ASN A 532 -7.70 11.61 -33.10
N GLN A 533 -6.78 12.30 -32.41
CA GLN A 533 -5.71 11.70 -31.62
C GLN A 533 -6.16 11.19 -30.24
N ALA A 534 -7.29 11.66 -29.71
CA ALA A 534 -7.79 11.34 -28.37
C ALA A 534 -8.35 9.90 -28.22
N GLY A 535 -8.33 9.09 -29.27
CA GLY A 535 -8.72 7.67 -29.22
C GLY A 535 -10.22 7.47 -28.95
N SER A 536 -10.55 6.69 -27.92
CA SER A 536 -11.92 6.36 -27.52
C SER A 536 -12.76 7.56 -27.07
N ASN A 537 -12.12 8.68 -26.74
CA ASN A 537 -12.78 9.84 -26.10
C ASN A 537 -13.14 10.94 -27.10
N ARG A 538 -13.29 10.59 -28.38
CA ARG A 538 -13.58 11.54 -29.49
C ARG A 538 -14.88 12.31 -29.28
N GLU A 539 -15.93 11.64 -28.80
CA GLU A 539 -17.27 12.23 -28.66
C GLU A 539 -17.39 13.21 -27.49
N GLU A 540 -16.39 13.23 -26.61
CA GLU A 540 -16.41 14.04 -25.40
C GLU A 540 -15.84 15.44 -25.62
N ILE A 541 -15.39 15.78 -26.83
CA ILE A 541 -14.87 17.10 -27.15
C ILE A 541 -15.90 17.84 -28.00
N ASP A 542 -16.45 18.91 -27.44
CA ASP A 542 -17.31 19.82 -28.18
C ASP A 542 -16.46 20.71 -29.09
N VAL A 543 -16.36 20.31 -30.36
CA VAL A 543 -15.49 20.98 -31.34
C VAL A 543 -15.84 22.44 -31.50
N ALA A 544 -17.13 22.79 -31.50
CA ALA A 544 -17.58 24.16 -31.70
C ALA A 544 -17.21 25.04 -30.50
N ALA A 545 -17.52 24.57 -29.28
CA ALA A 545 -17.21 25.31 -28.05
C ALA A 545 -15.69 25.46 -27.86
N GLU A 546 -14.92 24.39 -28.06
CA GLU A 546 -13.47 24.42 -27.92
C GLU A 546 -12.78 25.24 -29.01
N THR A 547 -13.33 25.28 -30.22
CA THR A 547 -12.85 26.18 -31.29
C THR A 547 -13.03 27.64 -30.89
N ALA A 548 -14.22 28.03 -30.40
CA ALA A 548 -14.47 29.39 -29.94
C ALA A 548 -13.53 29.79 -28.79
N ARG A 549 -13.30 28.87 -27.84
CA ARG A 549 -12.36 29.07 -26.73
C ARG A 549 -10.92 29.22 -27.23
N ALA A 550 -10.48 28.38 -28.16
CA ALA A 550 -9.14 28.46 -28.74
C ALA A 550 -8.91 29.78 -29.50
N VAL A 551 -9.92 30.29 -30.22
CA VAL A 551 -9.87 31.60 -30.87
C VAL A 551 -9.62 32.71 -29.84
N ALA A 552 -10.34 32.69 -28.71
CA ALA A 552 -10.13 33.68 -27.65
C ALA A 552 -8.69 33.66 -27.09
N VAL A 553 -8.09 32.47 -26.95
CA VAL A 553 -6.68 32.34 -26.52
C VAL A 553 -5.72 32.90 -27.57
N LEU A 554 -5.95 32.66 -28.86
CA LEU A 554 -5.12 33.25 -29.93
C LEU A 554 -5.23 34.78 -29.98
N GLU A 555 -6.44 35.32 -29.81
CA GLU A 555 -6.66 36.77 -29.75
C GLU A 555 -5.97 37.41 -28.54
N GLN A 556 -6.03 36.75 -27.38
CA GLN A 556 -5.31 37.17 -26.19
C GLN A 556 -3.80 37.19 -26.45
N ALA A 557 -3.26 36.13 -27.06
CA ALA A 557 -1.84 36.03 -27.39
C ALA A 557 -1.36 37.16 -28.31
N ARG A 558 -2.17 37.55 -29.31
CA ARG A 558 -1.85 38.65 -30.25
C ARG A 558 -1.84 40.03 -29.61
N LYS A 559 -2.59 40.22 -28.52
CA LYS A 559 -2.65 41.50 -27.79
C LYS A 559 -1.44 41.69 -26.87
N MET A 560 -0.67 40.64 -26.58
CA MET A 560 0.49 40.70 -25.71
C MET A 560 1.71 41.29 -26.43
N GLY A 561 2.55 42.02 -25.68
CA GLY A 561 3.85 42.44 -26.19
C GLY A 561 4.75 41.23 -26.45
N ARG A 562 5.69 41.30 -27.41
CA ARG A 562 6.53 40.15 -27.80
C ARG A 562 7.25 39.46 -26.64
N ASN A 563 7.75 40.23 -25.66
CA ASN A 563 8.42 39.69 -24.48
C ASN A 563 7.43 39.02 -23.52
N GLU A 564 6.25 39.59 -23.36
CA GLU A 564 5.16 39.03 -22.56
C GLU A 564 4.65 37.73 -23.20
N TYR A 565 4.36 37.73 -24.51
CA TYR A 565 3.98 36.56 -25.27
C TYR A 565 5.00 35.42 -25.09
N ARG A 566 6.31 35.70 -25.25
CA ARG A 566 7.35 34.67 -25.05
C ARG A 566 7.31 34.05 -23.66
N ARG A 567 7.08 34.85 -22.62
CA ARG A 567 6.95 34.37 -21.23
C ARG A 567 5.65 33.60 -21.00
N ALA A 568 4.55 34.02 -21.65
CA ALA A 568 3.23 33.43 -21.50
C ALA A 568 2.97 32.24 -22.44
N LYS A 569 3.81 32.01 -23.45
CA LYS A 569 3.57 31.07 -24.55
C LYS A 569 3.22 29.66 -24.08
N GLU A 570 3.92 29.14 -23.07
CA GLU A 570 3.64 27.80 -22.56
C GLU A 570 2.27 27.71 -21.86
N ASN A 571 1.88 28.79 -21.16
CA ASN A 571 0.58 28.87 -20.51
C ASN A 571 -0.53 28.96 -21.56
N LEU A 572 -0.34 29.81 -22.57
CA LEU A 572 -1.26 29.94 -23.70
C LEU A 572 -1.39 28.62 -24.46
N ALA A 573 -0.29 27.89 -24.68
CA ALA A 573 -0.32 26.60 -25.36
C ALA A 573 -1.10 25.55 -24.56
N ALA A 574 -0.95 25.54 -23.22
CA ALA A 574 -1.73 24.65 -22.36
C ALA A 574 -3.21 25.04 -22.34
N GLU A 575 -3.52 26.33 -22.31
CA GLU A 575 -4.90 26.81 -22.42
C GLU A 575 -5.50 26.45 -23.78
N LEU A 576 -4.74 26.51 -24.88
CA LEU A 576 -5.24 26.16 -26.21
C LEU A 576 -5.68 24.68 -26.32
N CYS A 577 -5.11 23.77 -25.52
CA CYS A 577 -5.42 22.34 -25.59
C CYS A 577 -6.91 22.07 -25.26
N PRO A 578 -7.64 21.31 -26.11
CA PRO A 578 -9.05 21.02 -25.90
C PRO A 578 -9.38 20.36 -24.56
N ARG A 579 -10.52 20.75 -23.99
CA ARG A 579 -11.09 20.20 -22.75
C ARG A 579 -12.22 19.21 -23.05
N ARG A 580 -12.61 18.40 -22.05
CA ARG A 580 -13.76 17.49 -22.17
C ARG A 580 -15.05 18.23 -21.85
N ARG A 581 -16.12 17.87 -22.54
CA ARG A 581 -17.49 18.33 -22.28
C ARG A 581 -18.05 17.75 -21.00
N THR A 582 -17.82 16.47 -20.78
CA THR A 582 -18.27 15.74 -19.59
C THR A 582 -17.09 15.45 -18.67
N PRO A 583 -17.26 15.60 -17.34
CA PRO A 583 -16.31 15.08 -16.37
C PRO A 583 -16.01 13.61 -16.64
N ARG A 584 -14.81 13.15 -16.25
CA ARG A 584 -14.53 11.71 -16.30
C ARG A 584 -15.50 10.95 -15.40
N PRO A 585 -15.84 9.70 -15.75
CA PRO A 585 -16.47 8.83 -14.78
C PRO A 585 -15.54 8.73 -13.56
N THR A 586 -16.07 8.93 -12.36
CA THR A 586 -15.27 8.72 -11.16
C THR A 586 -14.95 7.24 -11.07
N THR A 587 -13.66 7.00 -11.10
CA THR A 587 -13.06 5.68 -11.02
C THR A 587 -12.60 5.45 -9.61
N PHE A 588 -13.10 4.39 -9.01
CA PHE A 588 -12.69 3.97 -7.71
C PHE A 588 -11.59 2.92 -7.78
N GLY A 589 -10.57 3.10 -6.96
CA GLY A 589 -9.58 2.08 -6.67
C GLY A 589 -9.95 1.35 -5.40
N TRP A 590 -9.35 0.18 -5.20
CA TRP A 590 -9.49 -0.56 -3.95
C TRP A 590 -8.21 -0.43 -3.13
N LYS A 591 -8.35 0.02 -1.88
CA LYS A 591 -7.26 0.00 -0.91
C LYS A 591 -7.62 -0.98 0.18
N VAL A 592 -6.81 -2.02 0.34
CA VAL A 592 -7.03 -2.98 1.41
C VAL A 592 -6.53 -2.39 2.73
N VAL A 593 -7.43 -1.87 3.56
CA VAL A 593 -7.16 -1.37 4.91
C VAL A 593 -7.72 -2.38 5.89
N ALA A 594 -6.90 -2.87 6.82
CA ALA A 594 -7.32 -3.87 7.82
C ALA A 594 -7.86 -5.21 7.25
N GLY A 595 -7.76 -5.46 5.94
CA GLY A 595 -8.30 -6.65 5.31
C GLY A 595 -9.50 -6.37 4.42
N ASP A 596 -10.25 -5.31 4.75
CA ASP A 596 -11.34 -4.87 3.92
C ASP A 596 -10.82 -4.09 2.72
N SER A 597 -11.35 -4.44 1.56
CA SER A 597 -11.23 -3.62 0.36
C SER A 597 -12.09 -2.38 0.57
N LEU A 598 -11.45 -1.26 0.87
CA LEU A 598 -12.11 0.03 0.91
C LEU A 598 -12.10 0.63 -0.49
N GLU A 599 -13.28 1.06 -0.92
CA GLU A 599 -13.40 1.88 -2.11
C GLU A 599 -12.76 3.23 -1.83
N VAL A 600 -11.67 3.53 -2.53
CA VAL A 600 -10.98 4.81 -2.43
C VAL A 600 -10.97 5.47 -3.78
N LEU A 601 -10.98 6.79 -3.80
CA LEU A 601 -10.76 7.52 -5.05
C LEU A 601 -9.44 7.12 -5.67
N ASN A 602 -9.40 7.22 -7.00
CA ASN A 602 -8.21 7.01 -7.79
C ASN A 602 -6.95 7.52 -7.06
N PRO A 603 -5.90 6.69 -6.89
CA PRO A 603 -4.68 7.08 -6.18
C PRO A 603 -4.07 8.41 -6.66
N THR A 604 -4.24 8.76 -7.94
CA THR A 604 -3.78 10.04 -8.49
C THR A 604 -4.61 11.22 -7.97
N THR A 605 -5.94 11.12 -7.98
CA THR A 605 -6.85 12.12 -7.39
C THR A 605 -6.55 12.33 -5.92
N HIS A 606 -6.38 11.23 -5.17
CA HIS A 606 -6.03 11.29 -3.75
C HIS A 606 -4.72 12.05 -3.51
N VAL A 607 -3.76 11.93 -4.42
CA VAL A 607 -2.50 12.69 -4.37
C VAL A 607 -2.73 14.16 -4.74
N LEU A 608 -3.56 14.48 -5.74
CA LEU A 608 -3.92 15.85 -6.11
C LEU A 608 -4.63 16.59 -4.98
N PHE A 609 -5.53 15.92 -4.25
CA PHE A 609 -6.26 16.46 -3.10
C PHE A 609 -5.53 16.22 -1.76
N SER A 610 -4.20 16.34 -1.78
CA SER A 610 -3.36 16.25 -0.58
C SER A 610 -2.85 17.61 -0.15
N ALA A 611 -2.52 17.74 1.14
CA ALA A 611 -1.87 18.94 1.69
C ALA A 611 -0.54 19.24 0.97
N ALA A 612 0.16 18.22 0.48
CA ALA A 612 1.38 18.40 -0.28
C ALA A 612 1.11 19.03 -1.66
N SER A 613 0.10 18.57 -2.39
CA SER A 613 -0.32 19.21 -3.64
C SER A 613 -0.78 20.64 -3.43
N LEU A 614 -1.50 20.92 -2.34
CA LEU A 614 -1.90 22.29 -1.98
C LEU A 614 -0.67 23.22 -1.85
N LYS A 615 0.34 22.82 -1.08
CA LYS A 615 1.60 23.59 -0.93
C LYS A 615 2.29 23.83 -2.27
N LEU A 616 2.34 22.81 -3.13
CA LEU A 616 2.96 22.90 -4.45
C LEU A 616 2.19 23.83 -5.40
N LEU A 617 0.85 23.79 -5.38
CA LEU A 617 0.00 24.68 -6.16
C LEU A 617 0.13 26.13 -5.69
N GLN A 618 0.22 26.37 -4.38
CA GLN A 618 0.46 27.72 -3.82
C GLN A 618 1.78 28.28 -4.36
N LYS A 619 2.87 27.51 -4.29
CA LYS A 619 4.17 27.91 -4.83
C LYS A 619 4.08 28.23 -6.32
N ARG A 620 3.48 27.32 -7.10
CA ARG A 620 3.34 27.44 -8.56
C ARG A 620 2.46 28.62 -8.99
N ALA A 621 1.41 28.94 -8.22
CA ALA A 621 0.55 30.07 -8.49
C ALA A 621 1.26 31.42 -8.23
N VAL A 622 2.15 31.48 -7.24
CA VAL A 622 2.93 32.69 -6.91
C VAL A 622 4.03 32.96 -7.95
N ASP A 623 4.66 31.91 -8.49
CA ASP A 623 5.69 32.07 -9.55
C ASP A 623 5.14 32.84 -10.76
N SER A 624 3.85 32.66 -11.08
CA SER A 624 3.15 33.43 -12.12
C SER A 624 3.16 34.94 -11.89
N ALA A 625 2.99 35.38 -10.64
CA ALA A 625 2.86 36.79 -10.29
C ALA A 625 4.20 37.51 -10.37
N ASN A 626 5.30 36.78 -10.14
CA ASN A 626 6.65 37.32 -10.13
C ASN A 626 7.31 37.31 -11.52
N GLY A 627 6.63 36.81 -12.56
CA GLY A 627 7.17 36.70 -13.92
C GLY A 627 8.41 35.80 -14.02
N LYS A 628 8.52 34.82 -13.12
CA LYS A 628 9.62 33.85 -13.05
C LYS A 628 9.28 32.54 -13.73
#